data_AF-A0A973RYW0-F1
#
_entry.id   AF-A0A973RYW0-F1
#
_cell.length_a   1.000
_cell.length_b   1.000
_cell.length_c   1.000
_cell.angle_alpha   90.00
_cell.angle_beta   90.00
_cell.angle_gamma   90.00
#
_symmetry.space_group_name_H-M   'P 1'
#
loop_
_entity.id
_entity.type
_entity.pdbx_description
1 polymer ?
#
loop_
_entity_poly.entity_id
_entity_poly.type
_entity_poly.pdbx_seq_one_letter_code
_entity_poly.pdbx_strand_id
1 'polypeptide(L)' 'MLVLGSLGIADRPRTADLVDECRPLTSPVVLGAGRRLFPAGPRADLELLDLEHIGPAVLARYRRAAR' A
#
# COMPACT_ATOMS: atom_id res chain seq x y z
N MET A 1 4.00 5.44 -13.48
CA MET A 1 5.16 5.98 -12.73
C MET A 1 5.31 5.20 -11.44
N LEU A 2 6.49 4.69 -11.10
CA LEU A 2 6.72 4.00 -9.82
C LEU A 2 7.14 5.02 -8.75
N VAL A 3 6.44 5.03 -7.62
CA VAL A 3 6.80 5.85 -6.46
C VAL A 3 7.22 4.93 -5.32
N LEU A 4 8.53 4.85 -5.08
CA LEU A 4 9.09 4.25 -3.86
C LEU A 4 9.17 5.36 -2.83
N GLY A 5 8.54 5.22 -1.67
CA GLY A 5 8.40 6.38 -0.80
C GLY A 5 8.15 6.11 0.67
N SER A 6 8.58 7.10 1.45
CA SER A 6 8.12 7.34 2.80
C SER A 6 6.67 7.84 2.78
N LEU A 7 6.04 7.81 3.95
CA LEU A 7 4.65 8.19 4.18
C LEU A 7 4.22 9.51 3.51
N GLY A 8 5.11 10.51 3.47
CA GLY A 8 4.78 11.82 2.89
C GLY A 8 4.74 11.86 1.36
N ILE A 9 5.42 10.94 0.68
CA ILE A 9 5.49 10.93 -0.79
C ILE A 9 4.28 10.19 -1.39
N ALA A 10 3.83 9.12 -0.73
CA ALA A 10 2.66 8.35 -1.18
C ALA A 10 1.32 9.07 -0.93
N ASP A 11 1.27 10.04 -0.01
CA ASP A 11 0.02 10.66 0.43
C ASP A 11 -0.62 11.56 -0.64
N ARG A 12 0.17 12.40 -1.32
CA ARG A 12 -0.33 13.29 -2.38
C ARG A 12 -0.96 12.55 -3.57
N PRO A 13 -0.31 11.57 -4.23
CA PRO A 13 -0.93 10.86 -5.33
C PRO A 13 -2.13 10.03 -4.87
N ARG A 14 -2.11 9.49 -3.63
CA ARG A 14 -3.25 8.74 -3.07
C ARG A 14 -4.47 9.64 -2.87
N THR A 15 -4.29 10.81 -2.28
CA THR A 15 -5.39 11.76 -2.02
C THR A 15 -5.97 12.34 -3.31
N ALA A 16 -5.16 12.41 -4.37
CA ALA A 16 -5.60 12.84 -5.71
C ALA A 16 -6.22 11.71 -6.56
N ASP A 17 -6.35 10.49 -6.03
CA ASP A 17 -6.83 9.31 -6.76
C ASP A 17 -6.01 8.96 -8.02
N LEU A 18 -4.70 9.21 -7.96
CA LEU A 18 -3.75 8.99 -9.07
C LEU A 18 -2.94 7.70 -8.89
N VAL A 19 -3.45 6.76 -8.09
CA VAL A 19 -2.76 5.49 -7.78
C VAL A 19 -3.50 4.35 -8.46
N ASP A 20 -2.94 3.88 -9.57
CA ASP A 20 -3.47 2.72 -10.28
C ASP A 20 -3.21 1.40 -9.53
N GLU A 21 -2.00 1.27 -8.97
CA GLU A 21 -1.54 0.10 -8.24
C GLU A 21 -0.88 0.47 -6.90
N CYS A 22 -1.13 -0.35 -5.88
CA CYS A 22 -0.47 -0.26 -4.59
C CYS A 22 0.37 -1.52 -4.34
N ARG A 23 1.65 -1.33 -4.01
CA ARG A 23 2.61 -2.43 -3.79
C ARG A 23 3.24 -2.41 -2.40
N PRO A 24 2.50 -2.72 -1.33
CA PRO A 24 3.05 -2.74 0.02
C PRO A 24 4.02 -3.92 0.24
N LEU A 25 5.11 -3.66 0.97
CA LEU A 25 5.99 -4.68 1.52
C LEU A 25 5.68 -4.86 3.01
N THR A 26 5.24 -6.05 3.38
CA THR A 26 4.87 -6.40 4.76
C THR A 26 5.97 -7.22 5.40
N SER A 27 6.61 -6.66 6.43
CA SER A 27 7.55 -7.39 7.29
C SER A 27 6.81 -8.10 8.43
N PRO A 28 7.30 -9.26 8.90
CA PRO A 28 6.66 -10.04 9.96
C PRO A 28 6.99 -9.47 11.35
N VAL A 29 6.65 -8.20 11.58
CA VAL A 29 6.91 -7.47 12.83
C VAL A 29 5.64 -6.78 13.29
N VAL A 30 5.32 -6.90 14.58
CA VAL A 30 4.25 -6.15 15.23
C VAL A 30 4.86 -4.89 15.86
N LEU A 31 4.54 -3.71 15.31
CA LEU A 31 5.15 -2.44 15.74
C LEU A 31 4.57 -1.89 17.07
N GLY A 32 3.36 -2.29 17.46
CA GLY A 32 2.65 -1.79 18.65
C GLY A 32 2.13 -0.36 18.51
N ALA A 33 2.99 0.60 18.15
CA ALA A 33 2.65 2.00 17.88
C ALA A 33 3.50 2.57 16.75
N GLY A 34 3.03 3.65 16.11
CA GLY A 34 3.76 4.32 15.03
C GLY A 34 2.86 5.16 14.13
N ARG A 35 3.48 5.83 13.16
CA ARG A 35 2.74 6.62 12.16
C ARG A 35 2.11 5.67 11.15
N ARG A 36 0.79 5.82 10.93
CA ARG A 36 0.03 4.95 10.01
C ARG A 36 0.43 5.18 8.56
N LEU A 37 0.55 4.08 7.80
CA LEU A 37 0.73 4.12 6.35
C LEU A 37 -0.47 4.67 5.62
N PHE A 38 -1.65 4.26 6.07
CA PHE A 38 -2.91 4.75 5.57
C PHE A 38 -3.65 5.40 6.73
N PRO A 39 -3.92 6.71 6.69
CA PRO A 39 -4.74 7.36 7.69
C PRO A 39 -6.17 6.80 7.65
N ALA A 40 -6.93 7.05 8.71
CA ALA A 40 -8.35 6.71 8.72
C ALA A 40 -9.07 7.45 7.58
N GLY A 41 -9.99 6.78 6.90
CA GLY A 41 -10.67 7.30 5.73
C GLY A 41 -11.66 6.29 5.15
N PRO A 42 -12.30 6.60 4.02
CA PRO A 42 -13.21 5.69 3.36
C PRO A 42 -12.51 4.38 2.99
N ARG A 43 -13.24 3.26 3.14
CA ARG A 43 -12.75 1.95 2.73
C ARG A 43 -12.57 1.92 1.22
N ALA A 44 -11.40 1.48 0.77
CA ALA A 44 -11.13 1.23 -0.64
C ALA A 44 -11.19 -0.28 -0.88
N ASP A 45 -11.96 -0.68 -1.89
CA ASP A 45 -12.00 -2.07 -2.34
C ASP A 45 -10.80 -2.32 -3.26
N LEU A 46 -9.97 -3.28 -2.86
CA LEU A 46 -8.74 -3.64 -3.55
C LEU A 46 -8.82 -5.09 -4.04
N GLU A 47 -8.31 -5.31 -5.24
CA GLU A 47 -8.13 -6.64 -5.81
C GLU A 47 -6.65 -7.02 -5.72
N LEU A 48 -6.37 -8.21 -5.17
CA LEU A 48 -5.03 -8.78 -5.14
C LEU A 48 -4.67 -9.29 -6.53
N LEU A 49 -3.62 -8.72 -7.13
CA LEU A 49 -3.10 -9.12 -8.43
C LEU A 49 -1.96 -10.12 -8.32
N ASP A 50 -1.12 -9.98 -7.29
CA ASP A 50 0.09 -10.77 -7.15
C ASP A 50 0.62 -10.75 -5.72
N LEU A 51 1.35 -11.80 -5.34
CA LEU A 51 1.96 -11.95 -4.02
C LEU A 51 3.29 -12.69 -4.13
N GLU A 52 4.36 -12.02 -3.72
CA GLU A 52 5.73 -12.53 -3.79
C GLU A 52 6.39 -12.53 -2.40
N HIS A 53 7.14 -13.58 -2.08
CA HIS A 53 7.97 -13.63 -0.87
C HIS A 53 9.35 -13.03 -1.14
N ILE A 54 9.71 -12.00 -0.38
CA ILE A 54 11.02 -11.35 -0.43
C ILE A 54 11.71 -11.57 0.91
N GLY A 55 12.48 -12.66 0.99
CA GLY A 55 13.03 -13.13 2.27
C GLY A 55 11.88 -13.45 3.25
N PRO A 56 11.90 -12.90 4.48
CA PRO A 56 10.82 -13.09 5.45
C PRO A 56 9.61 -12.16 5.21
N ALA A 57 9.71 -11.22 4.26
CA ALA A 57 8.68 -10.23 3.97
C ALA A 57 7.81 -10.68 2.78
N VAL A 58 6.63 -10.07 2.67
CA VAL A 58 5.70 -10.30 1.55
C VAL A 58 5.52 -9.01 0.76
N LEU A 59 5.82 -9.02 -0.53
CA LEU A 59 5.46 -7.96 -1.47
C LEU A 59 4.14 -8.33 -2.14
N ALA A 60 3.10 -7.56 -1.85
CA ALA A 60 1.80 -7.75 -2.49
C ALA A 60 1.58 -6.66 -3.55
N ARG A 61 0.84 -6.99 -4.61
CA ARG A 61 0.42 -6.03 -5.64
C ARG A 61 -1.09 -5.99 -5.69
N TYR A 62 -1.65 -4.81 -5.50
CA TYR A 62 -3.08 -4.55 -5.54
C TYR A 62 -3.42 -3.51 -6.59
N ARG A 63 -4.62 -3.61 -7.15
CA ARG A 63 -5.29 -2.51 -7.87
C ARG A 63 -6.59 -2.16 -7.16
N ARG A 64 -7.19 -1.01 -7.52
CA ARG A 64 -8.58 -0.75 -7.17
C ARG A 64 -9.49 -1.76 -7.85
N ALA A 65 -10.45 -2.30 -7.12
CA ALA A 65 -11.50 -3.11 -7.72
C ALA A 65 -12.32 -2.23 -8.70
N ALA A 66 -12.62 -2.76 -9.88
CA ALA A 66 -13.62 -2.16 -10.74
C ALA A 66 -14.97 -2.24 -10.01
N ARG A 67 -15.70 -1.11 -9.97
CA ARG A 67 -17.01 -1.01 -9.32
C ARG A 67 -18.08 -1.76 -10.10
#